data_AF-A0A5B7H6D6-F1
#
_entry.id   AF-A0A5B7H6D6-F1
#
_cell.length_a   1.000
_cell.length_b   1.000
_cell.length_c   1.000
_cell.angle_alpha   90.00
_cell.angle_beta   90.00
_cell.angle_gamma   90.00
#
_symmetry.space_group_name_H-M   'P 1'
#
loop_
_entity.id
_entity.type
_entity.pdbx_description
1 polymer ?
#
loop_
_entity_poly.entity_id
_entity_poly.type
_entity_poly.pdbx_seq_one_letter_code
_entity_poly.pdbx_strand_id
1 'polypeptide(L)' 'MDLMGPSYCYKKLCFQCVSTSTFPSCWKFAYVQPVHKKGDHSNLSNNSPIAYIFCLSKVFESILNREDS' A
#
# COMPACT_ATOMS: atom_id res chain seq x y z
N MET A 1 23.01 -8.27 -19.59
CA MET A 1 22.66 -7.42 -18.41
C MET A 1 21.18 -7.21 -18.48
N ASP A 2 20.52 -8.33 -18.21
CA ASP A 2 19.22 -8.63 -18.74
C ASP A 2 18.14 -7.95 -17.93
N LEU A 3 17.05 -7.66 -18.64
CA LEU A 3 15.73 -7.22 -18.23
C LEU A 3 15.24 -7.84 -16.89
N MET A 4 15.87 -7.49 -15.78
CA MET A 4 15.37 -7.74 -14.43
C MET A 4 14.31 -6.69 -14.14
N GLY A 5 13.17 -6.85 -14.80
CA GLY A 5 12.03 -5.96 -14.65
C GLY A 5 11.55 -5.94 -13.18
N PRO A 6 10.90 -4.84 -12.75
CA PRO A 6 10.41 -4.66 -11.38
C PRO A 6 9.56 -5.83 -10.86
N SER A 7 8.91 -6.57 -11.75
CA SER A 7 8.15 -7.81 -11.48
C SER A 7 8.91 -8.88 -10.68
N TYR A 8 10.20 -9.12 -10.97
CA TYR A 8 10.97 -10.15 -10.27
C TYR A 8 11.29 -9.74 -8.83
N CYS A 9 11.56 -8.45 -8.62
CA CYS A 9 11.88 -7.87 -7.32
C CYS A 9 10.69 -7.99 -6.36
N TYR A 10 9.47 -7.72 -6.83
CA TYR A 10 8.26 -7.81 -6.01
C TYR A 10 7.94 -9.25 -5.58
N LYS A 11 8.06 -10.23 -6.49
CA LYS A 11 7.86 -11.65 -6.13
C LYS A 11 8.85 -12.10 -5.06
N LYS A 12 10.13 -11.77 -5.23
CA LYS A 12 11.18 -12.10 -4.26
C LYS A 12 10.91 -11.48 -2.90
N LEU A 13 10.45 -10.23 -2.89
CA LEU A 13 10.19 -9.49 -1.66
C LEU A 13 8.95 -10.03 -0.91
N CYS A 14 7.85 -10.32 -1.63
CA CYS A 14 6.68 -10.96 -1.04
C CYS A 14 7.03 -12.34 -0.45
N PHE A 15 7.76 -13.15 -1.20
CA PHE A 15 8.19 -14.47 -0.74
C PHE A 15 9.04 -14.36 0.53
N GLN A 16 10.00 -13.44 0.55
CA GLN A 16 10.82 -13.19 1.73
C GLN A 16 9.99 -12.76 2.95
N CYS A 17 9.00 -11.89 2.78
CA CYS A 17 8.11 -11.47 3.87
C CYS A 17 7.30 -12.65 4.44
N VAL A 18 6.79 -13.55 3.59
CA VAL A 18 6.07 -14.75 4.03
C VAL A 18 7.01 -15.72 4.74
N SER A 19 8.17 -16.03 4.14
CA SER A 19 9.14 -16.97 4.71
C SER A 19 9.73 -16.52 6.04
N THR A 20 9.89 -15.20 6.24
CA THR A 20 10.41 -14.63 7.49
C THR A 20 9.33 -14.21 8.46
N SER A 21 8.05 -14.35 8.08
CA SER A 21 6.89 -13.79 8.79
C SER A 21 7.08 -12.32 9.20
N THR A 22 7.90 -11.59 8.44
CA THR A 22 8.34 -10.24 8.79
C THR A 22 7.81 -9.27 7.75
N PHE A 23 6.86 -8.43 8.19
CA PHE A 23 6.30 -7.38 7.36
C PHE A 23 7.04 -6.06 7.58
N PRO A 24 7.60 -5.44 6.53
CA PRO A 24 8.31 -4.16 6.65
C PRO A 24 7.44 -3.10 7.31
N SER A 25 7.97 -2.43 8.33
CA SER A 25 7.25 -1.37 9.04
C SER A 25 6.85 -0.24 8.09
N CYS A 26 7.71 0.10 7.12
CA CYS A 26 7.46 1.13 6.11
C CYS A 26 6.20 0.89 5.27
N TRP A 27 5.77 -0.37 5.10
CA TRP A 27 4.56 -0.72 4.35
C TRP A 27 3.27 -0.67 5.18
N LYS A 28 3.39 -0.58 6.50
CA LYS A 28 2.25 -0.38 7.41
C LYS A 28 1.79 1.07 7.41
N PHE A 29 2.59 2.00 6.91
CA PHE A 29 2.24 3.41 6.84
C PHE A 29 1.50 3.72 5.55
N ALA A 30 0.44 4.51 5.67
CA ALA A 30 -0.22 5.14 4.54
C ALA A 30 0.30 6.56 4.37
N TYR A 31 0.63 6.94 3.15
CA TYR A 31 0.92 8.33 2.84
C TYR A 31 -0.40 9.08 2.71
N VAL A 32 -0.67 10.01 3.61
CA VAL A 32 -1.93 10.77 3.61
C VAL A 32 -1.69 12.11 2.94
N GLN A 33 -2.30 12.31 1.78
CA GLN A 33 -2.28 13.61 1.11
C GLN A 33 -3.68 14.24 1.19
N PRO A 34 -3.80 15.47 1.69
CA PRO A 34 -5.05 16.21 1.59
C PRO A 34 -5.32 16.52 0.11
N VAL A 35 -6.45 16.04 -0.41
CA VAL A 35 -6.91 16.39 -1.74
C VAL A 35 -8.05 17.38 -1.61
N HIS A 36 -7.84 18.55 -2.21
CA HIS A 36 -8.85 19.59 -2.27
C HIS A 36 -9.92 19.19 -3.29
N LYS A 37 -11.17 18.99 -2.82
CA LYS A 37 -12.31 18.87 -3.72
C LYS A 37 -12.65 20.25 -4.28
N LYS A 38 -13.23 20.32 -5.49
CA LYS A 38 -13.61 21.58 -6.14
C LYS A 38 -14.60 22.34 -5.22
N GLY A 39 -14.29 23.57 -4.81
CA GLY A 39 -15.07 24.35 -3.85
C GLY A 39 -14.20 25.39 -3.13
N ASP A 40 -14.80 26.08 -2.14
CA ASP A 40 -14.19 27.22 -1.46
C ASP A 40 -12.95 26.83 -0.62
N HIS A 41 -11.82 27.49 -0.85
CA HIS A 41 -10.53 27.16 -0.22
C HIS A 41 -10.47 27.40 1.30
N SER A 42 -11.43 28.15 1.83
CA SER A 42 -11.55 28.54 3.24
C SER A 42 -12.18 27.45 4.12
N ASN A 43 -12.77 26.41 3.52
CA ASN A 43 -13.55 25.41 4.25
C ASN A 43 -12.73 24.12 4.43
N LEU A 44 -12.24 23.87 5.66
CA LEU A 44 -11.47 22.67 6.03
C LEU A 44 -12.23 21.36 5.74
N SER A 45 -13.57 21.41 5.78
CA SER A 45 -14.46 20.30 5.41
C SER A 45 -14.32 19.82 3.97
N ASN A 46 -13.73 20.63 3.07
CA ASN A 46 -13.63 20.31 1.65
C ASN A 46 -12.36 19.54 1.27
N ASN A 47 -11.46 19.30 2.23
CA ASN A 47 -10.26 18.48 2.03
C ASN A 47 -10.53 17.07 2.52
N SER A 48 -10.65 16.12 1.59
CA SER A 48 -10.67 14.71 1.98
C SER A 48 -9.23 14.19 2.05
N PRO A 49 -8.80 13.62 3.18
CA PRO A 49 -7.50 12.96 3.25
C PRO A 49 -7.55 11.69 2.38
N ILE A 50 -6.72 11.63 1.33
CA ILE A 50 -6.53 10.41 0.54
C ILE A 50 -5.31 9.70 1.10
N ALA A 51 -5.51 8.46 1.54
CA ALA A 51 -4.46 7.60 2.02
C ALA A 51 -3.95 6.71 0.87
N TYR A 52 -2.70 6.90 0.47
CA TYR A 52 -1.99 5.99 -0.44
C TYR A 52 -1.37 4.87 0.39
N ILE A 53 -1.97 3.69 0.31
CA ILE A 53 -1.47 2.48 0.96
C ILE A 53 -0.59 1.72 -0.02
N PHE A 54 0.52 1.19 0.45
CA PHE A 54 1.39 0.35 -0.37
C PHE A 54 0.62 -0.87 -0.89
N CYS A 55 0.70 -1.14 -2.20
CA CYS A 55 -0.14 -2.14 -2.87
C CYS A 55 0.02 -3.55 -2.27
N LEU A 56 1.22 -3.90 -1.79
CA LEU A 56 1.45 -5.19 -1.16
C LEU A 56 0.68 -5.32 0.16
N SER A 57 0.49 -4.25 0.94
CA SER A 57 -0.32 -4.30 2.17
C SER A 57 -1.75 -4.73 1.87
N LYS A 58 -2.32 -4.27 0.74
CA LYS A 58 -3.66 -4.68 0.28
C LYS A 58 -3.70 -6.12 -0.23
N VAL A 59 -2.68 -6.55 -0.97
CA VAL A 59 -2.56 -7.94 -1.44
C VAL A 59 -2.43 -8.91 -0.27
N PHE A 60 -1.57 -8.61 0.71
CA PHE A 60 -1.42 -9.42 1.93
C PHE A 60 -2.72 -9.47 2.73
N GLU A 61 -3.39 -8.34 2.94
CA GLU A 61 -4.69 -8.28 3.60
C GLU A 61 -5.72 -9.17 2.89
N SER A 62 -5.78 -9.14 1.55
CA SER A 62 -6.70 -9.99 0.79
C SER A 62 -6.37 -11.49 0.85
N ILE A 63 -5.09 -11.86 0.97
CA ILE A 63 -4.67 -13.27 1.07
C ILE A 63 -5.01 -13.80 2.46
N LEU A 64 -4.70 -13.03 3.51
CA LEU A 64 -5.02 -13.39 4.89
C LEU A 64 -6.53 -13.46 5.12
N ASN A 65 -7.30 -12.52 4.58
CA ASN A 65 -8.75 -12.47 4.72
C ASN A 65 -9.49 -13.55 3.89
N ARG A 66 -8.76 -14.39 3.14
CA ARG A 66 -9.32 -15.53 2.40
C ARG A 66 -9.28 -16.84 3.18
N GLU A 67 -8.62 -16.90 4.34
CA GLU A 67 -8.51 -18.15 5.13
C GLU A 67 -9.71 -18.42 6.06
N ASP A 68 -10.72 -17.53 6.11
CA ASP A 68 -11.90 -17.63 6.99
C ASP A 68 -13.25 -17.76 6.21
N SER A 69 -13.28 -18.36 5.01
CA SER A 69 -14.54 -18.59 4.26
C SER A 69 -14.62 -19.93 3.56
#